data_AF-A0A067M646-F1
#
_entry.id   AF-A0A067M646-F1
#
_cell.length_a   1.000
_cell.length_b   1.000
_cell.length_c   1.000
_cell.angle_alpha   90.00
_cell.angle_beta   90.00
_cell.angle_gamma   90.00
#
_symmetry.space_group_name_H-M   'P 1'
#
loop_
_entity.id
_entity.type
_entity.pdbx_description
1 polymer ?
#
loop_
_entity_poly.entity_id
_entity_poly.type
_entity_poly.pdbx_seq_one_letter_code
_entity_poly.pdbx_strand_id
1 'polypeptide(L)' 'GMMPFEIATGEKPNLAQLPEFGCVVWVKIEGWGKLEACADEGRWVGFDGESKGHRVYWPK' A
#
# COMPACT_ATOMS: atom_id res chain seq x y z
N GLY A 1 -20.41 6.50 -14.20
CA GLY A 1 -19.33 6.47 -15.19
C GLY A 1 -18.72 5.08 -15.18
N MET A 2 -18.41 4.53 -16.35
CA MET A 2 -17.78 3.21 -16.47
C MET A 2 -16.26 3.39 -16.41
N MET A 3 -15.52 2.51 -15.72
CA MET A 3 -14.07 2.68 -15.64
C MET A 3 -13.44 2.42 -17.02
N PRO A 4 -12.44 3.20 -17.45
CA PRO A 4 -11.82 3.01 -18.76
C PRO A 4 -11.32 1.59 -19.03
N PHE A 5 -10.85 0.89 -17.99
CA PHE A 5 -10.47 -0.53 -18.08
C PHE A 5 -11.65 -1.42 -18.46
N GLU A 6 -12.81 -1.25 -17.81
CA GLU A 6 -14.02 -2.02 -18.09
C GLU A 6 -14.52 -1.79 -19.53
N ILE A 7 -14.38 -0.56 -20.04
CA ILE A 7 -14.74 -0.23 -21.43
C ILE A 7 -13.81 -0.93 -22.41
N ALA A 8 -12.51 -0.99 -22.09
CA ALA A 8 -11.50 -1.54 -22.97
C ALA A 8 -11.47 -3.08 -23.00
N THR A 9 -11.71 -3.74 -21.86
CA THR A 9 -11.58 -5.20 -21.71
C THR A 9 -12.92 -5.92 -21.61
N GLY A 10 -14.01 -5.21 -21.28
CA GLY A 10 -15.29 -5.81 -20.93
C GLY A 10 -15.29 -6.50 -19.55
N GLU A 11 -14.16 -6.47 -18.84
CA GLU A 11 -13.98 -7.12 -17.54
C GLU A 11 -13.88 -6.08 -16.41
N LYS A 12 -14.47 -6.42 -15.26
CA LYS A 12 -14.30 -5.60 -14.05
C LYS A 12 -12.86 -5.70 -13.55
N PRO A 13 -12.20 -4.57 -13.19
CA PRO A 13 -10.87 -4.63 -12.62
C PRO A 13 -10.89 -5.43 -11.31
N ASN A 14 -9.96 -6.36 -11.17
CA ASN A 14 -9.85 -7.15 -9.95
C ASN A 14 -9.20 -6.31 -8.85
N LEU A 15 -10.03 -5.84 -7.90
CA LEU A 15 -9.60 -5.06 -6.75
C LEU A 15 -9.29 -5.92 -5.51
N ALA A 16 -9.36 -7.25 -5.60
CA ALA A 16 -9.16 -8.13 -4.43
C ALA A 16 -7.76 -8.02 -3.80
N GLN A 17 -6.77 -7.53 -4.55
CA GLN A 17 -5.41 -7.30 -4.06
C GLN A 17 -5.16 -5.84 -3.65
N LEU A 18 -6.15 -4.96 -3.76
CA LEU A 18 -6.04 -3.58 -3.33
C LEU A 18 -6.23 -3.54 -1.80
N PRO A 19 -5.22 -3.11 -1.03
CA PRO A 19 -5.40 -2.92 0.40
C PRO A 19 -6.47 -1.86 0.66
N GLU A 20 -7.20 -1.99 1.77
CA GLU A 20 -8.12 -0.95 2.21
C GLU A 20 -7.34 0.29 2.66
N PHE A 21 -7.86 1.48 2.34
CA PHE A 21 -7.30 2.74 2.83
C PHE A 21 -7.29 2.77 4.36
N GLY A 22 -6.14 3.06 4.96
CA GLY A 22 -5.94 3.08 6.41
C GLY A 22 -5.73 1.71 7.06
N CYS A 23 -5.64 0.63 6.27
CA CYS A 23 -5.30 -0.69 6.78
C CYS A 23 -3.93 -0.66 7.50
N VAL A 24 -3.82 -1.44 8.58
CA VAL A 24 -2.59 -1.57 9.35
C VAL A 24 -1.55 -2.30 8.52
N VAL A 25 -0.38 -1.68 8.37
CA VAL A 25 0.78 -2.27 7.69
C VAL A 25 2.01 -2.17 8.57
N TRP A 26 2.92 -3.11 8.42
CA TRP A 26 4.18 -3.16 9.16
C TRP A 26 5.33 -2.73 8.26
N VAL A 27 5.97 -1.61 8.58
CA VAL A 27 7.08 -1.04 7.80
C VAL A 27 8.39 -1.46 8.44
N LYS A 28 9.19 -2.23 7.71
CA LYS A 28 10.55 -2.57 8.14
C LYS A 28 11.48 -1.39 7.82
N ILE A 29 12.12 -0.83 8.85
CA ILE A 29 13.15 0.19 8.70
C ILE A 29 14.52 -0.49 8.73
N GLU A 30 15.34 -0.26 7.70
CA GLU A 30 16.70 -0.78 7.67
C GLU A 30 17.60 0.05 8.61
N GLY A 31 18.40 -0.63 9.44
CA GLY A 31 19.34 0.02 10.39
C GLY A 31 19.02 -0.17 11.87
N TRP A 32 17.94 -0.86 12.22
CA TRP A 32 17.63 -1.19 13.62
C TRP A 32 18.56 -2.26 14.19
N GLY A 33 18.91 -2.09 15.46
CA GLY A 33 19.75 -3.04 16.20
C GLY A 33 19.05 -4.40 16.37
N LYS A 34 19.82 -5.48 16.57
CA LYS A 34 19.32 -6.87 16.70
C LYS A 34 18.26 -7.06 17.80
N LEU A 35 18.19 -6.15 18.77
CA LEU A 35 17.26 -6.18 19.90
C LEU A 35 16.11 -5.17 19.76
N GLU A 36 16.08 -4.37 18.69
CA GLU A 36 15.02 -3.39 18.44
C GLU A 36 13.92 -3.99 17.58
N ALA A 37 12.77 -3.34 17.61
CA ALA A 37 11.48 -3.91 17.25
C ALA A 37 11.26 -4.25 15.76
N CYS A 38 12.24 -4.51 14.89
CA CYS A 38 12.19 -4.83 13.44
C CYS A 38 11.19 -4.15 12.46
N ALA A 39 10.08 -3.55 12.89
CA ALA A 39 9.05 -2.91 12.09
C ALA A 39 8.18 -1.95 12.93
N ASP A 40 7.75 -0.86 12.31
CA ASP A 40 6.78 0.07 12.88
C ASP A 40 5.39 -0.14 12.30
N GLU A 41 4.37 0.13 13.12
CA GLU A 41 2.98 0.19 12.66
C GLU A 41 2.77 1.46 11.82
N GLY A 42 2.31 1.28 10.60
CA GLY A 42 1.90 2.34 9.69
C GLY A 42 0.49 2.13 9.15
N ARG A 43 0.00 3.12 8.42
CA ARG A 43 -1.32 3.10 7.75
C ARG A 43 -1.14 3.16 6.25
N TRP A 44 -1.67 2.18 5.53
CA TRP A 44 -1.60 2.20 4.06
C TRP A 44 -2.47 3.34 3.49
N VAL A 45 -1.88 4.17 2.64
CA VAL A 45 -2.55 5.35 2.05
C VAL A 45 -2.82 5.14 0.56
N GLY A 46 -1.95 4.41 -0.14
CA GLY A 46 -2.08 4.23 -1.57
C GLY A 46 -0.85 3.63 -2.22
N PHE A 47 -0.82 3.67 -3.55
CA PHE A 47 0.39 3.43 -4.32
C PHE A 47 1.17 4.73 -4.52
N ASP A 48 2.48 4.60 -4.67
CA ASP A 48 3.29 5.73 -5.07
C ASP A 48 3.12 6.07 -6.56
N GLY A 49 3.21 7.36 -6.91
CA GLY A 49 3.01 7.82 -8.28
C GLY A 49 4.24 7.70 -9.17
N GLU A 50 5.44 7.62 -8.57
CA GLU A 50 6.71 7.60 -9.30
C GLU A 50 7.35 6.21 -9.29
N SER A 51 7.08 5.40 -8.26
CA SER A 51 7.64 4.07 -8.08
C SER A 51 6.56 2.98 -8.01
N LYS A 52 6.97 1.72 -8.16
CA LYS A 52 6.12 0.55 -7.86
C LYS A 52 5.95 0.32 -6.35
N GLY A 53 6.16 1.35 -5.54
CA GLY A 53 6.11 1.31 -4.09
C GLY A 53 4.71 1.57 -3.53
N HIS A 54 4.56 1.32 -2.24
CA HIS A 54 3.37 1.66 -1.47
C HIS A 54 3.60 2.94 -0.68
N ARG A 55 2.59 3.80 -0.58
CA ARG A 55 2.57 4.95 0.33
C ARG A 55 1.98 4.54 1.66
N VAL A 56 2.77 4.74 2.71
CA VAL A 56 2.40 4.44 4.08
C VAL A 56 2.55 5.71 4.89
N TYR A 57 1.50 6.08 5.62
CA TYR A 57 1.57 7.15 6.62
C TYR A 57 2.04 6.54 7.94
N TRP A 58 3.13 7.07 8.47
CA TRP A 58 3.64 6.74 9.79
C TRP A 58 4.07 8.06 10.46
N PRO A 59 3.46 8.48 11.59
CA PRO A 59 3.77 9.75 12.26
C PRO A 59 4.85 9.65 13.35
N LYS A 60 5.37 8.45 13.60
CA LYS A 60 6.28 8.10 14.69
C LYS A 60 7.71 8.55 14.46
#